data_AF-A0AA38Z8Q1-F1
#
_entry.id   AF-A0AA38Z8Q1-F1
#
_cell.length_a   1.000
_cell.length_b   1.000
_cell.length_c   1.000
_cell.angle_alpha   90.00
_cell.angle_beta   90.00
_cell.angle_gamma   90.00
#
_symmetry.space_group_name_H-M   'P 1'
#
loop_
_entity.id
_entity.type
_entity.pdbx_description
1 polymer ?
#
loop_
_entity_poly.entity_id
_entity_poly.type
_entity_poly.pdbx_seq_one_letter_code
_entity_poly.pdbx_strand_id
1 'polypeptide(L)'
;MSPVPSVTEVQVENVLFPPSVKPPGSTNELFLGGAGVRGLEIQGKFVKFTAIGVYLESSAVPTLAVKWKGKIVEELADSVEFYRDVVTGPFEKFTKVTTILPLTGRQYSGKVSENCVAFWKSVGIYTDAEAKAIEKFNGVLRDETFPPGNSILFTHSPHGALTVSITVLPPTLCFDDLFHVFLGSYQIKF
;
A
#
# COMPACT_ATOMS: atom_id res chain seq x y z
N MET A 1 -12.54 16.39 13.37
CA MET A 1 -11.73 15.80 12.28
C MET A 1 -10.97 16.93 11.62
N SER A 2 -9.65 16.80 11.46
CA SER A 2 -8.87 17.77 10.71
C SER A 2 -9.28 17.73 9.23
N PRO A 3 -9.42 18.88 8.54
CA PRO A 3 -9.74 18.89 7.13
C PRO A 3 -8.67 18.16 6.32
N VAL A 4 -9.08 17.47 5.25
CA VAL A 4 -8.17 16.80 4.33
C VAL A 4 -7.28 17.86 3.67
N PRO A 5 -5.95 17.71 3.71
CA PRO A 5 -5.04 18.62 3.02
C PRO A 5 -5.35 18.68 1.53
N SER A 6 -5.28 19.89 0.96
CA SER A 6 -5.35 20.06 -0.49
C SER A 6 -4.02 19.63 -1.11
N VAL A 7 -4.04 18.51 -1.83
CA VAL A 7 -2.90 17.96 -2.57
C VAL A 7 -3.34 17.69 -4.02
N THR A 8 -2.37 17.51 -4.91
CA THR A 8 -2.62 17.22 -6.33
C THR A 8 -2.59 15.72 -6.60
N GLU A 9 -3.28 15.28 -7.65
CA GLU A 9 -3.09 13.94 -8.19
C GLU A 9 -1.66 13.73 -8.71
N VAL A 10 -1.23 12.47 -8.75
CA VAL A 10 0.08 12.08 -9.28
C VAL A 10 -0.10 10.98 -10.31
N GLN A 11 0.46 11.19 -11.51
CA GLN A 11 0.56 10.18 -12.55
C GLN A 11 1.85 9.39 -12.41
N VAL A 12 1.76 8.07 -12.33
CA VAL A 12 2.93 7.15 -12.35
C VAL A 12 2.72 6.15 -13.48
N GLU A 13 3.53 6.24 -14.53
CA GLU A 13 3.30 5.52 -15.78
C GLU A 13 1.88 5.77 -16.34
N ASN A 14 1.07 4.73 -16.46
CA ASN A 14 -0.33 4.77 -16.90
C ASN A 14 -1.33 4.75 -15.71
N VAL A 15 -0.86 4.89 -14.47
CA VAL A 15 -1.70 4.84 -13.26
C VAL A 15 -1.85 6.24 -12.68
N LEU A 16 -3.09 6.69 -12.55
CA LEU A 16 -3.44 7.95 -11.88
C LEU A 16 -3.75 7.69 -10.40
N PHE A 17 -3.05 8.38 -9.52
CA PHE A 17 -3.33 8.40 -8.09
C PHE A 17 -4.08 9.69 -7.74
N PRO A 18 -5.37 9.61 -7.38
CA PRO A 18 -6.16 10.80 -7.02
C PRO A 18 -5.62 11.44 -5.72
N PRO A 19 -5.92 12.72 -5.49
CA PRO A 19 -5.42 13.47 -4.32
C PRO A 19 -5.99 12.95 -2.99
N SER A 20 -7.17 12.32 -3.01
CA SER A 20 -7.77 11.67 -1.84
C SER A 20 -8.45 10.36 -2.20
N VAL A 21 -8.58 9.47 -1.22
CA VAL A 21 -9.27 8.18 -1.34
C VAL A 21 -9.96 7.80 -0.04
N LYS A 22 -11.02 6.99 -0.15
CA LYS A 22 -11.63 6.29 0.98
C LYS A 22 -11.25 4.80 0.93
N PRO A 23 -10.35 4.32 1.80
CA PRO A 23 -9.91 2.93 1.80
C PRO A 23 -11.06 1.94 2.06
N PRO A 24 -11.01 0.73 1.49
CA PRO A 24 -11.92 -0.34 1.89
C PRO A 24 -11.84 -0.59 3.40
N GLY A 25 -13.00 -0.63 4.06
CA GLY A 25 -13.10 -0.85 5.51
C GLY A 25 -12.79 0.38 6.38
N SER A 26 -12.45 1.53 5.78
CA SER A 26 -12.25 2.79 6.52
C SER A 26 -13.46 3.72 6.43
N THR A 27 -13.69 4.46 7.51
CA THR A 27 -14.63 5.59 7.52
C THR A 27 -13.98 6.91 7.11
N ASN A 28 -12.65 6.96 7.10
CA ASN A 28 -11.87 8.16 6.88
C ASN A 28 -11.55 8.37 5.39
N GLU A 29 -11.43 9.64 5.01
CA GLU A 29 -10.83 10.04 3.74
C GLU A 29 -9.36 10.36 4.00
N LEU A 30 -8.47 9.77 3.19
CA LEU A 30 -7.03 9.90 3.32
C LEU A 30 -6.49 10.68 2.11
N PHE A 31 -5.49 11.54 2.33
CA PHE A 31 -4.84 12.31 1.27
C PHE A 31 -3.61 11.60 0.73
N LEU A 32 -3.26 11.87 -0.52
CA LEU A 32 -2.06 11.33 -1.17
C LEU A 32 -0.80 11.94 -0.56
N GLY A 33 -0.01 11.12 0.13
CA GLY A 33 1.28 11.51 0.69
C GLY A 33 2.43 11.38 -0.32
N GLY A 34 2.29 10.47 -1.30
CA GLY A 34 3.24 10.32 -2.40
C GLY A 34 2.95 9.09 -3.26
N ALA A 35 3.49 9.08 -4.47
CA ALA A 35 3.40 7.94 -5.36
C ALA A 35 4.71 7.70 -6.12
N GLY A 36 4.97 6.47 -6.52
CA GLY A 36 6.20 6.10 -7.23
C GLY A 36 6.16 4.71 -7.86
N VAL A 37 7.18 4.43 -8.66
CA VAL A 37 7.36 3.15 -9.34
C VAL A 37 8.22 2.20 -8.49
N ARG A 38 7.84 0.93 -8.49
CA ARG A 38 8.66 -0.17 -7.99
C ARG A 38 9.00 -1.13 -9.13
N GLY A 39 10.29 -1.40 -9.27
CA GLY A 39 10.85 -2.25 -10.32
C GLY A 39 12.04 -3.06 -9.83
N LEU A 40 12.61 -3.86 -10.73
CA LEU A 40 13.82 -4.65 -10.52
C LEU A 40 14.80 -4.41 -11.67
N GLU A 41 16.09 -4.41 -11.37
CA GLU A 41 17.14 -4.47 -12.38
C GLU A 41 17.23 -5.87 -12.96
N ILE A 42 16.95 -6.00 -14.27
CA ILE A 42 17.01 -7.27 -15.00
C ILE A 42 17.89 -7.05 -16.23
N GLN A 43 19.03 -7.73 -16.28
CA GLN A 43 19.99 -7.64 -17.39
C GLN A 43 20.41 -6.19 -17.71
N GLY A 44 20.64 -5.38 -16.67
CA GLY A 44 21.06 -3.98 -16.80
C GLY A 44 19.95 -3.01 -17.25
N LYS A 45 18.68 -3.43 -17.15
CA LYS A 45 17.52 -2.58 -17.40
C LYS A 45 16.60 -2.58 -16.18
N PHE A 46 16.17 -1.38 -15.77
CA PHE A 46 15.16 -1.21 -14.73
C PHE A 46 13.76 -1.55 -15.26
N VAL A 47 13.25 -2.74 -14.92
CA VAL A 47 11.92 -3.21 -15.31
C VAL A 47 10.90 -2.83 -14.24
N LYS A 48 9.89 -2.04 -14.62
CA LYS A 48 8.85 -1.52 -13.73
C LYS A 48 7.74 -2.55 -13.57
N PHE A 49 7.44 -2.96 -12.34
CA PHE A 49 6.41 -3.98 -12.07
C PHE A 49 5.13 -3.38 -11.51
N THR A 50 5.23 -2.39 -10.63
CA THR A 50 4.07 -1.79 -9.97
C THR A 50 4.23 -0.28 -9.81
N ALA A 51 3.11 0.43 -9.87
CA ALA A 51 2.98 1.80 -9.38
C ALA A 51 2.37 1.75 -7.97
N ILE A 52 2.88 2.54 -7.04
CA ILE A 52 2.48 2.52 -5.63
C ILE A 52 2.09 3.93 -5.21
N GLY A 53 0.90 4.08 -4.62
CA GLY A 53 0.46 5.30 -3.97
C GLY A 53 0.32 5.06 -2.46
N VAL A 54 0.84 6.00 -1.67
CA VAL A 54 0.75 6.01 -0.21
C VAL A 54 -0.13 7.17 0.23
N TYR A 55 -1.15 6.86 1.01
CA TYR A 55 -2.14 7.78 1.51
C TYR A 55 -2.13 7.80 3.03
N LEU A 56 -2.34 8.98 3.60
CA LEU A 56 -2.27 9.23 5.03
C LEU A 56 -3.55 9.91 5.53
N GLU A 57 -3.96 9.60 6.75
CA GLU A 57 -5.04 10.34 7.42
C GLU A 57 -4.63 11.79 7.68
N SER A 58 -5.58 12.73 7.63
CA SER A 58 -5.33 14.17 7.85
C SER A 58 -4.62 14.50 9.17
N SER A 59 -4.77 13.66 10.19
CA SER A 59 -4.08 13.78 11.49
C SER A 59 -2.56 13.59 11.36
N ALA A 60 -2.07 12.93 10.30
CA ALA A 60 -0.64 12.73 10.06
C ALA A 60 0.12 14.07 9.94
N VAL A 61 -0.49 15.09 9.34
CA VAL A 61 0.15 16.40 9.15
C VAL A 61 0.52 17.07 10.48
N PRO A 62 -0.43 17.36 11.39
CA PRO A 62 -0.07 17.95 12.68
C PRO A 62 0.80 17.04 13.54
N THR A 63 0.65 15.71 13.45
CA THR A 63 1.49 14.76 14.20
C THR A 63 2.95 14.81 13.74
N LEU A 64 3.22 14.75 12.44
CA LEU A 64 4.58 14.79 11.89
C LEU A 64 5.20 16.19 12.02
N ALA A 65 4.38 17.25 11.97
CA ALA A 65 4.85 18.62 12.07
C ALA A 65 5.56 18.95 13.39
N VAL A 66 5.31 18.20 14.47
CA VAL A 66 5.98 18.40 15.76
C VAL A 66 7.50 18.26 15.64
N LYS A 67 7.97 17.30 14.82
CA LYS A 67 9.40 17.00 14.63
C LYS A 67 9.94 17.47 13.29
N TRP A 68 9.12 17.40 12.24
CA TRP A 68 9.58 17.49 10.85
C TRP A 68 9.27 18.83 10.18
N LYS A 69 8.50 19.72 10.83
CA LYS A 69 8.19 21.03 10.25
C LYS A 69 9.46 21.87 10.09
N GLY A 70 9.61 22.47 8.91
CA GLY A 70 10.72 23.36 8.58
C GLY A 70 11.97 22.65 8.05
N LYS A 71 11.95 21.30 7.96
CA LYS A 71 12.98 20.53 7.26
C LYS A 71 12.83 20.66 5.75
N ILE A 72 13.95 20.67 5.04
CA ILE A 72 13.94 20.69 3.56
C ILE A 72 13.71 19.28 3.01
N VAL A 73 13.33 19.20 1.73
CA VAL A 73 12.92 17.94 1.10
C VAL A 73 14.05 16.91 1.14
N GLU A 74 15.28 17.33 0.89
CA GLU A 74 16.46 16.47 0.86
C GLU A 74 16.75 15.86 2.24
N GLU A 75 16.61 16.67 3.31
CA GLU A 75 16.76 16.18 4.68
C GLU A 75 15.70 15.14 5.05
N LEU A 76 14.46 15.32 4.57
CA LEU A 76 13.38 14.35 4.81
C LEU A 76 13.57 13.08 3.98
N ALA A 77 14.02 13.23 2.73
CA ALA A 77 14.23 12.13 1.79
C ALA A 77 15.33 11.15 2.24
N ASP A 78 16.37 11.65 2.90
CA ASP A 78 17.48 10.83 3.41
C ASP A 78 17.26 10.37 4.87
N SER A 79 16.17 10.80 5.52
CA SER A 79 15.92 10.53 6.94
C SER A 79 15.15 9.23 7.17
N VAL A 80 15.87 8.18 7.59
CA VAL A 80 15.26 6.91 8.05
C VAL A 80 14.27 7.15 9.20
N GLU A 81 14.56 8.09 10.08
CA GLU A 81 13.68 8.44 11.20
C GLU A 81 12.36 9.05 10.74
N PHE A 82 12.38 9.87 9.69
CA PHE A 82 11.15 10.46 9.14
C PHE A 82 10.22 9.37 8.63
N TYR A 83 10.74 8.45 7.84
CA TYR A 83 9.95 7.32 7.36
C TYR A 83 9.48 6.42 8.49
N ARG A 84 10.30 6.23 9.53
CA ARG A 84 9.88 5.49 10.72
C ARG A 84 8.67 6.14 11.39
N ASP A 85 8.70 7.46 11.59
CA ASP A 85 7.60 8.20 12.19
C ASP A 85 6.33 8.17 11.32
N VAL A 86 6.48 8.17 9.98
CA VAL A 86 5.36 7.96 9.05
C VAL A 86 4.77 6.56 9.22
N VAL A 87 5.61 5.52 9.31
CA VAL A 87 5.19 4.12 9.43
C VAL A 87 4.52 3.86 10.79
N THR A 88 5.13 4.32 11.89
CA THR A 88 4.66 4.04 13.26
C THR A 88 3.71 5.08 13.81
N GLY A 89 3.42 6.15 13.06
CA GLY A 89 2.56 7.23 13.52
C GLY A 89 1.16 6.77 13.90
N PRO A 90 0.50 7.39 14.90
CA PRO A 90 -0.80 7.00 15.40
C PRO A 90 -1.96 7.50 14.51
N PHE A 91 -1.86 7.22 13.22
CA PHE A 91 -2.84 7.61 12.20
C PHE A 91 -3.02 6.49 11.19
N GLU A 92 -4.17 6.49 10.52
CA GLU A 92 -4.46 5.51 9.48
C GLU A 92 -3.60 5.75 8.24
N LYS A 93 -3.16 4.66 7.58
CA LYS A 93 -2.46 4.72 6.30
C LYS A 93 -3.10 3.79 5.30
N PHE A 94 -2.98 4.12 4.03
CA PHE A 94 -3.45 3.28 2.95
C PHE A 94 -2.42 3.21 1.83
N THR A 95 -2.15 2.00 1.35
CA THR A 95 -1.25 1.76 0.23
C THR A 95 -2.02 1.10 -0.90
N LYS A 96 -2.00 1.73 -2.07
CA LYS A 96 -2.54 1.17 -3.32
C LYS A 96 -1.38 0.75 -4.20
N VAL A 97 -1.27 -0.55 -4.47
CA VAL A 97 -0.27 -1.13 -5.36
C VAL A 97 -0.95 -1.56 -6.65
N THR A 98 -0.68 -0.88 -7.75
CA THR A 98 -1.25 -1.19 -9.06
C THR A 98 -0.20 -1.84 -9.95
N THR A 99 -0.53 -2.98 -10.56
CA THR A 99 0.37 -3.72 -11.45
C THR A 99 0.53 -3.03 -12.80
N ILE A 100 1.78 -2.84 -13.22
CA ILE A 100 2.16 -2.40 -14.57
C ILE A 100 2.41 -3.63 -15.44
N LEU A 101 3.13 -4.61 -14.89
CA LEU A 101 3.34 -5.92 -15.48
C LEU A 101 2.59 -6.99 -14.69
N PRO A 102 2.19 -8.10 -15.34
CA PRO A 102 1.46 -9.17 -14.66
C PRO A 102 2.28 -9.77 -13.51
N LEU A 103 1.64 -9.99 -12.38
CA LEU A 103 2.20 -10.67 -11.22
C LEU A 103 1.24 -11.73 -10.70
N THR A 104 1.76 -12.87 -10.30
CA THR A 104 1.00 -13.80 -9.45
C THR A 104 1.06 -13.33 -8.00
N GLY A 105 0.04 -13.65 -7.21
CA GLY A 105 0.06 -13.30 -5.80
C GLY A 105 1.16 -14.01 -5.02
N ARG A 106 1.61 -15.20 -5.45
CA ARG A 106 2.82 -15.85 -4.92
C ARG A 106 4.09 -15.05 -5.17
N GLN A 107 4.27 -14.51 -6.39
CA GLN A 107 5.44 -13.67 -6.69
C GLN A 107 5.43 -12.40 -5.85
N TYR A 108 4.28 -11.74 -5.77
CA TYR A 108 4.14 -10.51 -4.99
C TYR A 108 4.33 -10.76 -3.49
N SER A 109 3.56 -11.69 -2.91
CA SER A 109 3.55 -11.96 -1.49
C SER A 109 4.87 -12.55 -1.01
N GLY A 110 5.50 -13.39 -1.84
CA GLY A 110 6.82 -13.94 -1.58
C GLY A 110 7.89 -12.85 -1.45
N LYS A 111 7.93 -11.90 -2.39
CA LYS A 111 8.90 -10.80 -2.35
C LYS A 111 8.67 -9.84 -1.18
N VAL A 112 7.41 -9.56 -0.85
CA VAL A 112 7.07 -8.75 0.33
C VAL A 112 7.48 -9.47 1.62
N SER A 113 7.13 -10.76 1.74
CA SER A 113 7.44 -11.57 2.91
C SER A 113 8.94 -11.71 3.15
N GLU A 114 9.72 -11.94 2.09
CA GLU A 114 11.18 -12.02 2.15
C GLU A 114 11.78 -10.76 2.79
N ASN A 115 11.36 -9.59 2.33
CA ASN A 115 11.83 -8.31 2.87
C ASN A 115 11.41 -8.11 4.33
N CYS A 116 10.16 -8.42 4.69
CA CYS A 116 9.67 -8.30 6.06
C CYS A 116 10.45 -9.21 7.02
N VAL A 117 10.64 -10.48 6.65
CA VAL A 117 11.36 -11.46 7.47
C VAL A 117 12.83 -11.07 7.63
N ALA A 118 13.49 -10.63 6.56
CA ALA A 118 14.88 -10.15 6.62
C ALA A 118 15.01 -8.97 7.60
N PHE A 119 14.11 -7.99 7.49
CA PHE A 119 14.10 -6.83 8.39
C PHE A 119 13.83 -7.24 9.85
N TRP A 120 12.79 -8.02 10.13
CA TRP A 120 12.44 -8.45 11.48
C TRP A 120 13.52 -9.29 12.16
N LYS A 121 14.22 -10.14 11.39
CA LYS A 121 15.39 -10.86 11.89
C LYS A 121 16.53 -9.89 12.24
N SER A 122 16.78 -8.90 11.39
CA SER A 122 17.87 -7.93 11.61
C SER A 122 17.67 -7.08 12.87
N VAL A 123 16.42 -6.79 13.25
CA VAL A 123 16.08 -6.02 14.46
C VAL A 123 15.66 -6.90 15.65
N GLY A 124 15.77 -8.23 15.53
CA GLY A 124 15.55 -9.17 16.62
C GLY A 124 14.10 -9.38 17.07
N ILE A 125 13.11 -9.08 16.21
CA ILE A 125 11.68 -9.18 16.54
C ILE A 125 10.94 -10.29 15.78
N TYR A 126 11.65 -11.14 15.03
CA TYR A 126 11.02 -12.23 14.30
C TYR A 126 10.73 -13.42 15.21
N THR A 127 9.47 -13.56 15.65
CA THR A 127 8.99 -14.67 16.49
C THR A 127 7.99 -15.56 15.74
N ASP A 128 7.47 -16.59 16.42
CA ASP A 128 6.41 -17.46 15.89
C ASP A 128 5.14 -16.69 15.52
N ALA A 129 4.87 -15.55 16.19
CA ALA A 129 3.73 -14.69 15.86
C ALA A 129 3.90 -14.04 14.48
N GLU A 130 5.07 -13.45 14.22
CA GLU A 130 5.41 -12.87 12.91
C GLU A 130 5.44 -13.93 11.81
N ALA A 131 5.97 -15.12 12.11
CA ALA A 131 5.97 -16.24 11.15
C ALA A 131 4.55 -16.64 10.75
N LYS A 132 3.63 -16.79 11.71
CA LYS A 132 2.20 -17.08 11.43
C LYS A 132 1.51 -15.94 10.67
N ALA A 133 1.85 -14.70 10.95
CA ALA A 133 1.33 -13.55 10.21
C ALA A 133 1.78 -13.58 8.73
N ILE A 134 3.02 -13.95 8.46
CA ILE A 134 3.56 -14.13 7.10
C ILE A 134 2.89 -15.29 6.37
N GLU A 135 2.69 -16.43 7.03
CA GLU A 135 1.95 -17.55 6.45
C GLU A 135 0.52 -17.15 6.08
N LYS A 136 -0.18 -16.43 6.96
CA LYS A 136 -1.52 -15.90 6.69
C LYS A 136 -1.51 -14.93 5.50
N PHE A 137 -0.58 -13.98 5.48
CA PHE A 137 -0.44 -13.02 4.39
C PHE A 137 -0.20 -13.69 3.04
N ASN A 138 0.71 -14.67 2.99
CA ASN A 138 0.96 -15.45 1.78
C ASN A 138 -0.27 -16.30 1.38
N GLY A 139 -1.00 -16.84 2.36
CA GLY A 139 -2.23 -17.59 2.14
C GLY A 139 -3.32 -16.77 1.45
N VAL A 140 -3.49 -15.48 1.84
CA VAL A 140 -4.49 -14.57 1.25
C VAL A 140 -4.25 -14.34 -0.24
N LEU A 141 -2.99 -14.29 -0.68
CA LEU A 141 -2.63 -13.97 -2.07
C LEU A 141 -2.22 -15.20 -2.89
N ARG A 142 -2.25 -16.41 -2.30
CA ARG A 142 -1.63 -17.61 -2.89
C ARG A 142 -2.17 -17.99 -4.26
N ASP A 143 -3.49 -17.84 -4.43
CA ASP A 143 -4.22 -18.30 -5.62
C ASP A 143 -4.69 -17.10 -6.48
N GLU A 144 -4.24 -15.89 -6.14
CA GLU A 144 -4.58 -14.64 -6.82
C GLU A 144 -3.64 -14.37 -8.01
N THR A 145 -4.17 -13.67 -9.02
CA THR A 145 -3.40 -13.16 -10.15
C THR A 145 -3.71 -11.69 -10.39
N PHE A 146 -2.67 -10.94 -10.74
CA PHE A 146 -2.73 -9.51 -10.94
C PHE A 146 -2.28 -9.16 -12.37
N PRO A 147 -3.16 -9.27 -13.37
CA PRO A 147 -2.99 -8.63 -14.67
C PRO A 147 -2.68 -7.13 -14.53
N PRO A 148 -2.06 -6.49 -15.55
CA PRO A 148 -1.85 -5.05 -15.56
C PRO A 148 -3.14 -4.26 -15.24
N GLY A 149 -3.03 -3.26 -14.37
CA GLY A 149 -4.13 -2.43 -13.88
C GLY A 149 -4.77 -2.93 -12.58
N ASN A 150 -4.69 -4.22 -12.26
CA ASN A 150 -5.22 -4.71 -10.99
C ASN A 150 -4.48 -4.09 -9.80
N SER A 151 -5.20 -3.93 -8.69
CA SER A 151 -4.66 -3.29 -7.50
C SER A 151 -4.78 -4.15 -6.25
N ILE A 152 -3.72 -4.15 -5.46
CA ILE A 152 -3.71 -4.68 -4.09
C ILE A 152 -3.76 -3.48 -3.14
N LEU A 153 -4.70 -3.53 -2.21
CA LEU A 153 -5.06 -2.43 -1.34
C LEU A 153 -4.73 -2.83 0.11
N PHE A 154 -3.94 -2.01 0.79
CA PHE A 154 -3.53 -2.23 2.17
C PHE A 154 -4.00 -1.07 3.04
N THR A 155 -4.89 -1.34 3.98
CA THR A 155 -5.30 -0.35 5.00
C THR A 155 -4.63 -0.70 6.32
N HIS A 156 -3.85 0.24 6.86
CA HIS A 156 -3.14 0.12 8.12
C HIS A 156 -3.88 0.91 9.19
N SER A 157 -4.53 0.21 10.11
CA SER A 157 -5.15 0.82 11.27
C SER A 157 -4.08 1.31 12.25
N PRO A 158 -4.28 2.45 12.93
CA PRO A 158 -3.39 2.90 14.00
C PRO A 158 -3.29 1.91 15.16
N HIS A 159 -4.23 0.97 15.27
CA HIS A 159 -4.26 -0.10 16.29
C HIS A 159 -3.51 -1.38 15.86
N GLY A 160 -2.77 -1.35 14.74
CA GLY A 160 -1.92 -2.47 14.30
C GLY A 160 -2.62 -3.52 13.45
N ALA A 161 -3.89 -3.32 13.07
CA ALA A 161 -4.58 -4.19 12.13
C ALA A 161 -4.22 -3.84 10.67
N LEU A 162 -4.01 -4.87 9.85
CA LEU A 162 -3.80 -4.76 8.41
C LEU A 162 -5.00 -5.37 7.67
N THR A 163 -5.74 -4.54 6.94
CA THR A 163 -6.78 -4.99 6.01
C THR A 163 -6.20 -5.09 4.61
N VAL A 164 -6.38 -6.24 3.97
CA VAL A 164 -5.98 -6.48 2.58
C VAL A 164 -7.25 -6.57 1.74
N SER A 165 -7.28 -5.85 0.62
CA SER A 165 -8.36 -5.94 -0.37
C SER A 165 -7.79 -5.97 -1.78
N ILE A 166 -8.50 -6.59 -2.71
CA ILE A 166 -8.08 -6.72 -4.09
C ILE A 166 -9.11 -6.01 -4.96
N THR A 167 -8.65 -5.22 -5.92
CA THR A 167 -9.50 -4.64 -6.96
C THR A 167 -9.07 -5.20 -8.31
N VAL A 168 -10.01 -5.86 -8.96
CA VAL A 168 -9.88 -6.33 -10.33
C VAL A 168 -10.42 -5.23 -11.24
N LEU A 169 -9.55 -4.68 -12.11
CA LEU A 169 -10.03 -3.87 -13.22
C LEU A 169 -10.51 -4.86 -14.29
N PRO A 170 -11.79 -4.88 -14.68
CA PRO A 170 -12.23 -5.78 -15.73
C PRO A 170 -11.48 -5.44 -17.02
N PRO A 171 -10.94 -6.44 -17.75
CA PRO A 171 -10.34 -6.21 -19.05
C PRO A 171 -11.48 -5.78 -20.01
N THR A 172 -11.59 -4.48 -20.27
CA THR A 172 -12.46 -3.87 -21.30
C THR A 172 -13.87 -4.47 -21.44
N LEU A 173 -14.82 -3.88 -20.70
CA LEU A 173 -16.28 -3.86 -20.97
C LEU A 173 -17.04 -5.19 -21.10
N CYS A 174 -17.73 -5.57 -20.03
CA CYS A 174 -19.19 -5.73 -20.10
C CYS A 174 -19.77 -5.31 -18.74
N PHE A 175 -20.46 -4.17 -18.69
CA PHE A 175 -21.07 -3.64 -17.46
C PHE A 175 -22.15 -4.58 -16.87
N ASP A 176 -22.62 -5.55 -17.67
CA ASP A 176 -23.70 -6.47 -17.29
C ASP A 176 -23.22 -7.70 -16.50
N ASP A 177 -21.93 -8.09 -16.58
CA ASP A 177 -21.39 -9.21 -15.79
C ASP A 177 -20.93 -8.77 -14.38
N LEU A 178 -20.81 -7.46 -14.15
CA LEU A 178 -20.29 -6.87 -12.91
C LEU A 178 -21.25 -7.12 -11.73
N PHE A 179 -22.55 -7.23 -11.98
CA PHE A 179 -23.57 -7.37 -10.93
C PHE A 179 -23.52 -8.72 -10.19
N HIS A 180 -22.97 -9.78 -10.81
CA HIS A 180 -22.82 -11.09 -10.17
C HIS A 180 -21.51 -11.22 -9.37
N VAL A 181 -20.48 -10.43 -9.68
CA VAL A 181 -19.15 -10.52 -9.02
C VAL A 181 -19.07 -9.67 -7.75
N PHE A 182 -19.86 -8.60 -7.64
CA PHE A 182 -19.78 -7.64 -6.52
C PHE A 182 -20.22 -8.16 -5.14
N LEU A 183 -20.83 -9.34 -5.05
CA LEU A 183 -21.18 -9.95 -3.74
C LEU A 183 -19.99 -10.66 -3.07
N GLY A 184 -18.84 -10.78 -3.74
CA GLY A 184 -17.62 -11.41 -3.22
C GLY A 184 -16.75 -10.50 -2.33
N SER A 185 -17.34 -9.67 -1.47
CA SER A 185 -16.56 -8.88 -0.51
C SER A 185 -16.03 -9.77 0.62
N TYR A 186 -14.86 -10.40 0.42
CA TYR A 186 -14.11 -11.03 1.51
C TYR A 186 -13.51 -9.97 2.42
N GLN A 187 -14.35 -9.41 3.30
CA GLN A 187 -13.90 -8.64 4.45
C GLN A 187 -13.46 -9.64 5.53
N ILE A 188 -12.18 -9.99 5.56
CA ILE A 188 -11.59 -10.67 6.71
C ILE A 188 -11.38 -9.60 7.78
N LYS A 189 -12.34 -9.48 8.71
CA LYS A 189 -12.15 -8.74 9.96
C LYS A 189 -11.34 -9.61 10.94
N PHE A 190 -10.37 -8.99 11.62
CA PHE A 190 -9.72 -9.55 12.81
C PHE A 190 -10.54 -9.22 14.04
#